data_AF-A0A259KT84-F1
#
_entry.id   AF-A0A259KT84-F1
#
_cell.length_a   1.000
_cell.length_b   1.000
_cell.length_c   1.000
_cell.angle_alpha   90.00
_cell.angle_beta   90.00
_cell.angle_gamma   90.00
#
_symmetry.space_group_name_H-M   'P 1'
#
loop_
_entity.id
_entity.type
_entity.pdbx_description
1 polymer ?
#
loop_
_entity_poly.entity_id
_entity_poly.type
_entity_poly.pdbx_seq_one_letter_code
_entity_poly.pdbx_strand_id
1 'polypeptide(L)' 'MKHKTKLEDVAKLAGVSLATVSRVLNHPSIVRPELRDKVSQAVASLSYTR' A
#
# COMPACT_ATOMS: atom_id res chain seq x y z
N MET A 1 -14.02 -3.32 17.62
CA MET A 1 -14.19 -3.24 16.15
C MET A 1 -12.80 -3.35 15.53
N LYS A 2 -12.55 -4.36 14.67
CA LYS A 2 -11.18 -4.76 14.27
C LYS A 2 -10.46 -3.66 13.48
N HIS A 3 -9.61 -2.89 14.15
CA HIS A 3 -8.49 -2.18 13.53
C HIS A 3 -7.49 -3.22 13.01
N LYS A 4 -7.79 -3.84 11.87
CA LYS A 4 -6.72 -4.22 10.96
C LYS A 4 -6.26 -2.88 10.36
N THR A 5 -4.99 -2.53 10.45
CA THR A 5 -4.40 -1.60 9.47
C THR A 5 -4.57 -2.31 8.14
N LYS A 6 -5.68 -2.04 7.47
CA LYS A 6 -6.08 -2.76 6.28
C LYS A 6 -5.35 -2.07 5.14
N LEU A 7 -5.04 -2.85 4.12
CA LEU A 7 -4.52 -2.38 2.85
C LEU A 7 -5.30 -1.17 2.28
N GLU A 8 -6.52 -0.92 2.76
CA GLU A 8 -7.35 0.27 2.53
C GLU A 8 -6.69 1.59 2.95
N ASP A 9 -6.08 1.64 4.13
CA ASP A 9 -5.39 2.86 4.60
C ASP A 9 -4.11 3.09 3.80
N VAL A 10 -3.39 2.02 3.49
CA VAL A 10 -2.20 2.06 2.61
C VAL A 10 -2.59 2.54 1.22
N ALA A 11 -3.69 2.04 0.67
CA ALA A 11 -4.24 2.44 -0.62
C ALA A 11 -4.60 3.94 -0.62
N LYS A 12 -5.31 4.41 0.41
CA LYS A 12 -5.67 5.82 0.57
C LYS A 12 -4.44 6.73 0.68
N LEU A 13 -3.45 6.36 1.50
CA LEU A 13 -2.26 7.16 1.73
C LEU A 13 -1.34 7.18 0.50
N ALA A 14 -1.17 6.04 -0.18
CA ALA A 14 -0.42 5.97 -1.43
C ALA A 14 -1.15 6.56 -2.64
N GLY A 15 -2.44 6.92 -2.50
CA GLY A 15 -3.27 7.44 -3.59
C GLY A 15 -3.54 6.42 -4.69
N VAL A 16 -3.63 5.13 -4.34
CA VAL A 16 -3.87 4.03 -5.27
C VAL A 16 -5.06 3.17 -4.84
N SER A 17 -5.58 2.35 -5.75
CA SER A 17 -6.65 1.40 -5.40
C SER A 17 -6.12 0.20 -4.61
N LEU A 18 -6.99 -0.43 -3.82
CA LEU A 18 -6.72 -1.71 -3.14
C LEU A 18 -6.16 -2.78 -4.08
N ALA A 19 -6.71 -2.87 -5.30
CA ALA A 19 -6.25 -3.81 -6.32
C ALA A 19 -4.78 -3.55 -6.71
N THR A 20 -4.37 -2.28 -6.73
CA THR A 20 -2.98 -1.89 -6.99
C THR A 20 -2.07 -2.29 -5.85
N VAL A 21 -2.48 -2.08 -4.59
CA VAL A 21 -1.70 -2.54 -3.43
C VAL A 21 -1.58 -4.07 -3.45
N SER A 22 -2.66 -4.79 -3.74
CA SER A 22 -2.62 -6.25 -3.91
C SER A 22 -1.67 -6.67 -5.03
N ARG A 23 -1.68 -5.96 -6.17
CA ARG A 23 -0.76 -6.24 -7.29
C ARG A 23 0.69 -5.92 -6.92
N VAL A 24 0.94 -4.86 -6.16
CA VAL A 24 2.27 -4.50 -5.62
C VAL A 24 2.77 -5.52 -4.60
N LEU A 25 1.89 -6.26 -3.93
CA LEU A 25 2.29 -7.31 -2.98
C LEU A 25 2.48 -8.67 -3.66
N ASN A 26 1.60 -9.03 -4.60
CA ASN A 26 1.58 -10.35 -5.23
C ASN A 26 2.37 -10.42 -6.55
N HIS A 27 2.34 -9.35 -7.35
CA HIS A 27 2.96 -9.28 -8.67
C HIS A 27 3.71 -7.97 -8.87
N PRO A 28 4.81 -7.79 -8.15
CA PRO A 28 5.36 -6.46 -7.96
C PRO A 28 6.27 -6.04 -9.13
N SER A 29 6.62 -7.00 -10.00
CA SER A 29 7.36 -6.85 -11.26
C SER A 29 6.53 -6.27 -12.41
N ILE A 30 5.20 -6.40 -12.38
CA ILE A 30 4.30 -5.82 -13.41
C ILE A 30 3.79 -4.42 -13.03
N VAL A 31 4.17 -3.92 -11.84
CA VAL A 31 3.81 -2.59 -11.37
C VAL A 31 4.98 -1.65 -11.63
N ARG A 32 4.67 -0.44 -12.08
CA ARG A 32 5.67 0.61 -12.29
C ARG A 32 6.44 0.84 -10.99
N PRO A 33 7.79 0.93 -11.04
CA PRO A 33 8.62 1.09 -9.85
C PRO A 33 8.21 2.31 -9.00
N GLU A 34 7.81 3.40 -9.64
CA GLU A 34 7.30 4.62 -8.98
C GLU A 34 6.07 4.36 -8.09
N LEU A 35 5.14 3.51 -8.56
CA LEU A 35 3.94 3.13 -7.80
C LEU A 35 4.30 2.22 -6.62
N ARG A 36 5.28 1.34 -6.85
CA ARG A 36 5.80 0.40 -5.86
C ARG A 36 6.43 1.16 -4.70
N ASP A 37 7.19 2.21 -5.02
CA ASP A 37 7.82 3.09 -4.04
C ASP A 37 6.77 3.85 -3.20
N LYS A 38 5.76 4.45 -3.85
CA LYS A 38 4.63 5.11 -3.16
C LYS A 38 3.92 4.19 -2.17
N VAL A 39 3.62 2.95 -2.59
CA VAL A 39 2.98 1.96 -1.71
C VAL A 39 3.92 1.57 -0.57
N SER A 40 5.21 1.37 -0.84
CA SER A 40 6.19 1.04 0.20
C SER A 40 6.34 2.15 1.24
N GLN A 41 6.39 3.41 0.81
CA GLN A 41 6.42 4.58 1.69
C GLN A 41 5.14 4.69 2.53
N ALA A 42 3.97 4.47 1.93
CA ALA A 42 2.70 4.48 2.64
C ALA A 42 2.62 3.39 3.72
N VAL A 43 3.09 2.17 3.41
CA VAL A 43 3.17 1.07 4.38
C VAL A 43 4.12 1.45 5.55
N ALA A 44 5.27 2.03 5.25
CA ALA A 44 6.23 2.45 6.27
C ALA A 44 5.66 3.55 7.18
N SER A 45 5.05 4.59 6.60
CA SER A 45 4.40 5.69 7.34
C SER A 45 3.25 5.18 8.23
N LEU A 46 2.43 4.26 7.73
CA LEU A 46 1.33 3.67 8.52
C LEU A 46 1.80 2.70 9.60
N SER A 47 2.99 2.11 9.44
CA SER A 47 3.59 1.27 10.49
C SER A 47 4.18 2.11 11.63
N TYR A 48 4.60 3.34 11.36
CA TYR A 48 5.11 4.29 12.35
C TYR A 48 4.01 5.03 13.13
N THR A 49 2.83 5.20 12.54
CA THR A 49 1.71 5.93 13.16
C THR A 49 0.84 5.05 14.07
N ARG A 50 1.18 3.77 14.27
CA ARG A 50 0.37 2.79 15.01
C ARG A 50 0.96 2.41 16.35
#